data_AF-A0A7Y2VKY3-F1
#
_entry.id   AF-A0A7Y2VKY3-F1
#
_cell.length_a   1.000
_cell.length_b   1.000
_cell.length_c   1.000
_cell.angle_alpha   90.00
_cell.angle_beta   90.00
_cell.angle_gamma   90.00
#
_symmetry.space_group_name_H-M   'P 1'
#
loop_
_entity.id
_entity.type
_entity.pdbx_description
1 polymer ?
#
loop_
_entity_poly.entity_id
_entity_poly.type
_entity_poly.pdbx_seq_one_letter_code
_entity_poly.pdbx_strand_id
1 'polypeptide(L)'
;MRNGLLALLCLLTVSCGDSSPPVEGRLIIVGFDGMDPVLARQWMDDGTLPAFRRLAERGHFSPLRTSNPPQSPVAWSSFATGTEPGGHGIYDFLRRDPATHAPAFSISETLPPERTLSLFGMELPLDSGSILNRRRGESFWSAVEEQGGRASVLRVPVTFPPEPIHRMMAGMGVPDLLGTQGSYTFYSIRPATASEASGARTVRLRPNRQGRIETVLEGPRHPLRPAEGAMKTEMVLEPDGQEVRLALGDTQLSLGEGEWSDWIRVEFPYFGPASVSGIVRLYLVSSYPEVRLYVSPIQIDPVEPVVPLSSPPGYSEELVERLGLYHTIGMPEETWSLNEGHLSDRAWLDMVKTVLAEREAMFFDAFDRRDSHVLVSVFVQTDRVSHMFYRGIDEQHPLHDPGDAQARDAIRWIYTEADRILARVMERMAPEDR
;
A
#
# COMPACT_ATOMS: atom_id res chain seq x y z
N MET A 1 18.62 -12.07 -63.25
CA MET A 1 17.43 -12.71 -62.69
C MET A 1 17.83 -13.50 -61.45
N ARG A 2 17.63 -12.95 -60.25
CA ARG A 2 17.73 -13.67 -58.98
C ARG A 2 16.93 -12.93 -57.94
N ASN A 3 15.90 -13.61 -57.44
CA ASN A 3 14.92 -13.16 -56.47
C ASN A 3 15.59 -12.94 -55.10
N GLY A 4 15.36 -11.77 -54.49
CA GLY A 4 15.64 -11.52 -53.08
C GLY A 4 14.39 -11.84 -52.26
N LEU A 5 14.49 -12.90 -51.45
CA LEU A 5 13.45 -13.33 -50.52
C LEU A 5 13.50 -12.43 -49.27
N LEU A 6 12.42 -11.69 -48.99
CA LEU A 6 12.19 -11.05 -47.70
C LEU A 6 11.94 -12.15 -46.65
N ALA A 7 12.81 -12.25 -45.65
CA ALA A 7 12.52 -13.03 -44.44
C ALA A 7 11.79 -12.12 -43.45
N LEU A 8 10.49 -12.36 -43.30
CA LEU A 8 9.65 -11.81 -42.24
C LEU A 8 10.07 -12.50 -40.92
N LEU A 9 10.72 -11.78 -40.00
CA LEU A 9 10.89 -12.27 -38.63
C LEU A 9 9.53 -12.18 -37.92
N CYS A 10 8.85 -13.32 -37.76
CA CYS A 10 7.75 -13.44 -36.82
C CYS A 10 8.30 -13.32 -35.40
N LEU A 11 8.06 -12.19 -34.75
CA LEU A 11 8.10 -12.07 -33.29
C LEU A 11 6.94 -12.90 -32.74
N LEU A 12 7.23 -14.15 -32.37
CA LEU A 12 6.34 -14.96 -31.55
C LEU A 12 6.33 -14.33 -30.16
N THR A 13 5.28 -13.56 -29.86
CA THR A 13 4.89 -13.25 -28.49
C THR A 13 4.46 -14.55 -27.83
N VAL A 14 5.40 -15.22 -27.18
CA VAL A 14 5.10 -16.32 -26.28
C VAL A 14 4.44 -15.69 -25.05
N SER A 15 3.10 -15.70 -25.03
CA SER A 15 2.35 -15.63 -23.78
C SER A 15 2.62 -16.93 -23.03
N CYS A 16 3.68 -16.94 -22.21
CA CYS A 16 3.96 -18.02 -21.28
C CYS A 16 3.01 -17.83 -20.09
N GLY A 17 1.96 -18.67 -20.02
CA GLY A 17 1.30 -18.94 -18.74
C GLY A 17 2.35 -19.55 -17.81
N ASP A 18 2.80 -18.77 -16.84
CA ASP A 18 3.94 -19.08 -15.98
C ASP A 18 3.54 -20.04 -14.85
N SER A 19 3.24 -21.30 -15.18
CA SER A 19 3.03 -22.35 -14.19
C SER A 19 4.35 -23.05 -13.90
N SER A 20 5.18 -22.38 -13.12
CA SER A 20 6.34 -22.96 -12.45
C SER A 20 5.94 -24.25 -11.69
N PRO A 21 6.73 -25.35 -11.73
CA PRO A 21 6.33 -26.60 -11.06
C PRO A 21 6.26 -26.42 -9.54
N PRO A 22 5.38 -27.15 -8.83
CA PRO A 22 5.34 -27.11 -7.37
C PRO A 22 6.67 -27.54 -6.74
N VAL A 23 6.98 -27.00 -5.56
CA VAL A 23 8.16 -27.40 -4.76
C VAL A 23 7.78 -28.39 -3.66
N GLU A 24 8.73 -29.24 -3.27
CA GLU A 24 8.63 -30.08 -2.08
C GLU A 24 9.20 -29.35 -0.87
N GLY A 25 8.36 -29.09 0.13
CA GLY A 25 8.73 -28.38 1.35
C GLY A 25 9.03 -26.90 1.13
N ARG A 26 8.43 -26.04 1.96
CA ARG A 26 8.56 -24.58 1.87
C ARG A 26 8.90 -23.99 3.23
N LEU A 27 9.67 -22.91 3.23
CA LEU A 27 9.76 -22.03 4.39
C LEU A 27 8.70 -20.93 4.25
N ILE A 28 7.73 -20.89 5.17
CA ILE A 28 6.66 -19.91 5.19
C ILE A 28 6.90 -18.94 6.34
N ILE A 29 7.09 -17.67 6.01
CA ILE A 29 7.29 -16.60 6.97
C ILE A 29 6.10 -15.64 6.90
N VAL A 30 5.35 -15.58 8.01
CA VAL A 30 4.25 -14.62 8.19
C VAL A 30 4.68 -13.59 9.22
N GLY A 31 4.85 -12.35 8.79
CA GLY A 31 5.20 -11.23 9.64
C GLY A 31 3.97 -10.43 10.06
N PHE A 32 3.89 -10.07 11.34
CA PHE A 32 2.90 -9.14 11.89
C PHE A 32 3.65 -7.94 12.47
N ASP A 33 3.63 -6.80 11.78
CA ASP A 33 4.36 -5.59 12.17
C ASP A 33 3.82 -5.01 13.48
N GLY A 34 4.69 -4.46 14.33
CA GLY A 34 4.30 -3.82 15.59
C GLY A 34 3.55 -4.71 16.60
N MET A 35 3.59 -6.05 16.44
CA MET A 35 2.91 -6.96 17.37
C MET A 35 3.67 -7.04 18.70
N ASP A 36 3.17 -6.34 19.72
CA ASP A 36 3.71 -6.32 21.08
C ASP A 36 3.71 -7.74 21.72
N PRO A 37 4.88 -8.27 22.14
CA PRO A 37 4.99 -9.58 22.76
C PRO A 37 4.34 -9.70 24.14
N VAL A 38 4.14 -8.60 24.87
CA VAL A 38 3.44 -8.56 26.17
C VAL A 38 1.95 -8.79 25.95
N LEU A 39 1.33 -8.03 25.04
CA LEU A 39 -0.07 -8.21 24.68
C LEU A 39 -0.32 -9.59 24.07
N ALA A 40 0.57 -10.03 23.17
CA ALA A 40 0.47 -11.36 22.57
C ALA A 40 0.51 -12.47 23.64
N ARG A 41 1.41 -12.38 24.63
CA ARG A 41 1.48 -13.35 25.72
C ARG A 41 0.21 -13.34 26.58
N GLN A 42 -0.23 -12.15 26.99
CA GLN A 42 -1.46 -12.01 27.77
C GLN A 42 -2.66 -12.68 27.08
N TRP A 43 -2.81 -12.47 25.77
CA TRP A 43 -3.94 -13.00 25.00
C TRP A 43 -3.74 -14.46 24.56
N MET A 44 -2.53 -15.01 24.58
CA MET A 44 -2.32 -16.47 24.54
C MET A 44 -2.72 -17.13 25.87
N ASP A 45 -2.42 -16.49 26.99
CA ASP A 45 -2.70 -17.02 28.33
C ASP A 45 -4.20 -17.03 28.65
N ASP A 46 -4.95 -15.99 28.22
CA ASP A 46 -6.41 -15.90 28.41
C ASP A 46 -7.24 -16.67 27.37
N GLY A 47 -6.60 -17.23 26.34
CA GLY A 47 -7.23 -18.04 25.30
C GLY A 47 -7.74 -17.28 24.07
N THR A 48 -7.51 -15.96 23.98
CA THR A 48 -7.87 -15.13 22.82
C THR A 48 -7.03 -15.46 21.57
N LEU A 49 -5.76 -15.88 21.72
CA LEU A 49 -4.84 -16.22 20.62
C LEU A 49 -4.46 -17.72 20.62
N PRO A 50 -5.42 -18.63 20.34
CA PRO A 50 -5.18 -20.06 20.43
C PRO A 50 -4.23 -20.60 19.36
N ALA A 51 -4.13 -20.01 18.17
CA ALA A 51 -3.20 -20.47 17.13
C ALA A 51 -1.76 -20.11 17.46
N PHE A 52 -1.51 -18.87 17.91
CA PHE A 52 -0.20 -18.47 18.42
C PHE A 52 0.23 -19.34 19.59
N ARG A 53 -0.69 -19.63 20.53
CA ARG A 53 -0.42 -20.56 21.64
C ARG A 53 -0.02 -21.95 21.14
N ARG A 54 -0.77 -22.52 20.20
CA ARG A 54 -0.44 -23.83 19.62
C ARG A 54 0.91 -23.83 18.90
N LEU A 55 1.23 -22.75 18.16
CA LEU A 55 2.52 -22.61 17.49
C LEU A 55 3.66 -22.54 18.51
N ALA A 56 3.49 -21.77 19.58
CA ALA A 56 4.45 -21.65 20.68
C ALA A 56 4.67 -22.99 21.40
N GLU A 57 3.62 -23.77 21.65
CA GLU A 57 3.69 -25.09 22.30
C GLU A 57 4.33 -26.17 21.41
N ARG A 58 4.15 -26.10 20.08
CA ARG A 58 4.71 -27.06 19.13
C ARG A 58 6.13 -26.73 18.67
N GLY A 59 6.52 -25.46 18.75
CA GLY A 59 7.77 -24.95 18.23
C GLY A 59 8.57 -24.19 19.29
N HIS A 60 9.00 -22.98 18.93
CA HIS A 60 9.74 -22.11 19.82
C HIS A 60 9.10 -20.72 19.83
N PHE A 61 8.87 -20.18 21.03
CA PHE A 61 8.40 -18.82 21.21
C PHE A 61 9.28 -18.14 22.26
N SER A 62 10.00 -17.11 21.83
CA SER A 62 10.94 -16.39 22.69
C SER A 62 10.95 -14.90 22.32
N PRO A 63 11.03 -13.99 23.31
CA PRO A 63 11.19 -12.58 23.01
C PRO A 63 12.53 -12.36 22.28
N LEU A 64 12.45 -11.72 21.11
CA LEU A 64 13.61 -11.24 20.38
C LEU A 64 13.89 -9.78 20.73
N ARG A 65 15.17 -9.40 20.75
CA ARG A 65 15.54 -7.98 20.82
C ARG A 65 15.21 -7.33 19.49
N THR A 66 14.59 -6.15 19.54
CA THR A 66 14.33 -5.33 18.36
C THR A 66 15.60 -4.62 17.88
N SER A 67 15.58 -4.09 16.66
CA SER A 67 16.64 -3.24 16.11
C SER A 67 16.81 -1.96 16.92
N ASN A 68 17.97 -1.32 16.84
CA ASN A 68 18.19 0.01 17.38
C ASN A 68 18.53 1.00 16.25
N PRO A 69 17.63 1.94 15.90
CA PRO A 69 16.36 2.25 16.58
C PRO A 69 15.21 1.27 16.27
N PRO A 70 14.18 1.19 17.14
CA PRO A 70 13.05 0.27 17.01
C PRO A 70 11.99 0.81 16.04
N GLN A 71 12.37 1.04 14.80
CA GLN A 71 11.50 1.56 13.73
C GLN A 71 11.24 0.45 12.71
N SER A 72 10.02 0.34 12.17
CA SER A 72 9.67 -0.67 11.17
C SER A 72 10.65 -0.75 9.99
N PRO A 73 11.02 0.35 9.29
CA PRO A 73 11.95 0.25 8.16
C PRO A 73 13.34 -0.26 8.58
N VAL A 74 13.74 -0.05 9.82
CA VAL A 74 15.02 -0.51 10.37
C VAL A 74 14.93 -2.00 10.65
N ALA A 75 13.94 -2.42 11.45
CA ALA A 75 13.75 -3.83 11.83
C ALA A 75 13.56 -4.74 10.61
N TRP A 76 12.74 -4.33 9.64
CA TRP A 76 12.49 -5.12 8.42
C TRP A 76 13.69 -5.15 7.47
N SER A 77 14.54 -4.11 7.47
CA SER A 77 15.82 -4.15 6.75
C SER A 77 16.83 -5.10 7.41
N SER A 78 16.86 -5.13 8.75
CA SER A 78 17.68 -6.11 9.49
C SER A 78 17.17 -7.54 9.27
N PHE A 79 15.85 -7.75 9.26
CA PHE A 79 15.23 -9.03 8.91
C PHE A 79 15.61 -9.48 7.50
N ALA A 80 15.50 -8.59 6.51
CA ALA A 80 15.81 -8.90 5.11
C ALA A 80 17.28 -9.33 4.92
N THR A 81 18.21 -8.65 5.59
CA THR A 81 19.65 -8.75 5.29
C THR A 81 20.47 -9.53 6.31
N GLY A 82 19.91 -9.80 7.49
CA GLY A 82 20.66 -10.35 8.62
C GLY A 82 21.74 -9.41 9.18
N THR A 83 21.69 -8.12 8.84
CA THR A 83 22.66 -7.10 9.30
C THR A 83 22.01 -6.06 10.20
N GLU A 84 22.82 -5.40 11.03
CA GLU A 84 22.41 -4.23 11.82
C GLU A 84 22.29 -2.96 10.95
N PRO A 85 21.75 -1.84 11.46
CA PRO A 85 21.58 -0.60 10.69
C PRO A 85 22.84 -0.07 10.00
N GLY A 86 24.02 -0.33 10.57
CA GLY A 86 25.31 -0.03 9.94
C GLY A 86 25.60 -0.81 8.65
N GLY A 87 25.03 -2.01 8.49
CA GLY A 87 25.18 -2.85 7.30
C GLY A 87 24.20 -2.48 6.18
N HIS A 88 22.90 -2.38 6.51
CA HIS A 88 21.87 -2.09 5.51
C HIS A 88 21.62 -0.60 5.28
N GLY A 89 22.11 0.30 6.14
CA GLY A 89 22.10 1.75 5.94
C GLY A 89 20.75 2.45 6.14
N ILE A 90 19.76 1.75 6.71
CA ILE A 90 18.44 2.30 7.05
C ILE A 90 18.39 2.56 8.55
N TYR A 91 18.14 3.81 8.94
CA TYR A 91 18.17 4.24 10.35
C TYR A 91 16.84 4.83 10.85
N ASP A 92 15.95 5.22 9.94
CA ASP A 92 14.66 5.84 10.25
C ASP A 92 13.84 5.90 8.94
N PHE A 93 12.58 6.35 8.99
CA PHE A 93 11.77 6.74 7.82
C PHE A 93 12.35 7.95 7.09
N LEU A 94 13.01 8.84 7.82
CA LEU A 94 13.62 10.07 7.29
C LEU A 94 15.14 10.06 7.46
N ARG A 95 15.85 10.51 6.45
CA ARG A 95 17.28 10.78 6.50
C ARG A 95 17.51 12.26 6.33
N ARG A 96 18.64 12.73 6.83
CA ARG A 96 19.11 14.08 6.53
C ARG A 96 19.91 14.04 5.24
N ASP A 97 19.54 14.86 4.28
CA ASP A 97 20.37 15.08 3.10
C ASP A 97 21.71 15.72 3.53
N PRO A 98 22.86 15.14 3.19
CA PRO A 98 24.15 15.63 3.68
C PRO A 98 24.56 16.96 3.03
N ALA A 99 24.04 17.30 1.85
CA ALA A 99 24.38 18.54 1.15
C ALA A 99 23.48 19.71 1.56
N THR A 100 22.17 19.46 1.72
CA THR A 100 21.17 20.49 2.00
C THR A 100 20.70 20.53 3.45
N HIS A 101 20.96 19.46 4.21
CA HIS A 101 20.44 19.22 5.55
C HIS A 101 18.91 19.11 5.66
N ALA A 102 18.20 19.07 4.53
CA ALA A 102 16.77 18.86 4.50
C ALA A 102 16.40 17.41 4.87
N PRO A 103 15.20 17.17 5.43
CA PRO A 103 14.67 15.82 5.54
C PRO A 103 14.42 15.25 4.14
N ALA A 104 14.84 14.00 3.95
CA ALA A 104 14.59 13.21 2.75
C ALA A 104 14.08 11.83 3.15
N PHE A 105 13.34 11.17 2.27
CA PHE A 105 12.85 9.83 2.56
C PHE A 105 14.02 8.82 2.58
N SER A 106 14.02 7.93 3.58
CA SER A 106 15.12 7.00 3.80
C SER A 106 15.02 5.71 3.01
N ILE A 107 13.82 5.34 2.54
CA ILE A 107 13.55 4.00 1.99
C ILE A 107 13.85 3.98 0.50
N SER A 108 13.15 4.82 -0.26
CA SER A 108 13.28 4.92 -1.70
C SER A 108 13.63 6.35 -2.13
N GLU A 109 14.31 6.49 -3.25
CA GLU A 109 14.64 7.78 -3.84
C GLU A 109 14.41 7.73 -5.35
N THR A 110 13.65 8.68 -5.86
CA THR A 110 13.45 8.85 -7.30
C THR A 110 14.51 9.81 -7.82
N LEU A 111 15.34 9.34 -8.73
CA LEU A 111 16.30 10.14 -9.46
C LEU A 111 15.68 10.57 -10.80
N PRO A 112 15.67 11.88 -11.10
CA PRO A 112 15.13 12.36 -12.36
C PRO A 112 15.96 11.85 -13.53
N PRO A 113 15.40 11.87 -14.76
CA PRO A 113 16.15 11.60 -15.96
C PRO A 113 17.41 12.48 -16.07
N GLU A 114 18.54 11.89 -16.47
CA GLU A 114 19.79 12.64 -16.61
C GLU A 114 19.77 13.54 -17.85
N ARG A 115 19.01 13.14 -18.87
CA ARG A 115 18.94 13.83 -20.15
C ARG A 115 17.50 14.19 -20.46
N THR A 116 17.24 15.49 -20.58
CA THR A 116 15.94 16.03 -20.97
C THR A 116 16.13 16.99 -22.14
N LEU A 117 15.29 16.84 -23.17
CA LEU A 117 15.22 17.76 -24.31
C LEU A 117 14.07 18.73 -24.12
N SER A 118 14.36 20.03 -24.07
CA SER A 118 13.33 21.06 -24.06
C SER A 118 12.93 21.43 -25.49
N LEU A 119 11.70 21.10 -25.89
CA LEU A 119 11.17 21.39 -27.23
C LEU A 119 9.70 21.79 -27.18
N PHE A 120 9.33 22.90 -27.84
CA PHE A 120 7.96 23.43 -27.87
C PHE A 120 7.30 23.61 -26.48
N GLY A 121 8.09 24.01 -25.47
CA GLY A 121 7.59 24.17 -24.09
C GLY A 121 7.37 22.85 -23.35
N MET A 122 7.77 21.71 -23.93
CA MET A 122 7.77 20.40 -23.28
C MET A 122 9.18 20.00 -22.86
N GLU A 123 9.27 19.30 -21.73
CA GLU A 123 10.44 18.61 -21.21
C GLU A 123 10.33 17.13 -21.56
N LEU A 124 11.04 16.70 -22.61
CA LEU A 124 11.01 15.33 -23.10
C LEU A 124 12.19 14.55 -22.49
N PRO A 125 11.95 13.62 -21.55
CA PRO A 125 13.01 12.81 -21.00
C PRO A 125 13.56 11.84 -22.06
N LEU A 126 14.88 11.75 -22.17
CA LEU A 126 15.60 10.86 -23.10
C LEU A 126 16.05 9.56 -22.42
N ASP A 127 15.77 9.41 -21.13
CA ASP A 127 15.93 8.22 -20.31
C ASP A 127 14.82 8.18 -19.24
N SER A 128 14.62 7.04 -18.60
CA SER A 128 13.50 6.82 -17.66
C SER A 128 13.75 7.37 -16.25
N GLY A 129 14.91 7.98 -15.98
CA GLY A 129 15.38 8.13 -14.60
C GLY A 129 15.58 6.78 -13.91
N SER A 130 15.68 6.79 -12.58
CA SER A 130 15.78 5.56 -11.79
C SER A 130 15.15 5.72 -10.42
N ILE A 131 14.72 4.61 -9.83
CA ILE A 131 14.27 4.57 -8.43
C ILE A 131 15.25 3.69 -7.68
N LEU A 132 15.84 4.23 -6.61
CA LEU A 132 16.80 3.52 -5.79
C LEU A 132 16.13 3.06 -4.50
N ASN A 133 16.25 1.78 -4.19
CA ASN A 133 16.08 1.31 -2.83
C ASN A 133 17.36 1.66 -2.05
N ARG A 134 17.23 2.42 -0.97
CA ARG A 134 18.38 2.85 -0.17
C ARG A 134 18.86 1.76 0.80
N ARG A 135 18.09 0.69 1.00
CA ARG A 135 18.53 -0.50 1.74
C ARG A 135 19.68 -1.16 0.99
N ARG A 136 20.79 -1.33 1.69
CA ARG A 136 21.98 -2.04 1.23
C ARG A 136 21.99 -3.45 1.79
N GLY A 137 22.90 -4.26 1.26
CA GLY A 137 23.06 -5.65 1.66
C GLY A 137 22.14 -6.57 0.86
N GLU A 138 22.63 -7.79 0.67
CA GLU A 138 21.90 -8.88 0.04
C GLU A 138 20.73 -9.31 0.95
N SER A 139 19.55 -9.49 0.37
CA SER A 139 18.42 -10.06 1.07
C SER A 139 18.53 -11.59 1.09
N PHE A 140 18.07 -12.24 2.16
CA PHE A 140 18.14 -13.70 2.22
C PHE A 140 17.29 -14.40 1.14
N TRP A 141 16.22 -13.75 0.65
CA TRP A 141 15.42 -14.29 -0.45
C TRP A 141 16.13 -14.18 -1.80
N SER A 142 16.92 -13.13 -2.04
CA SER A 142 17.80 -13.07 -3.22
C SER A 142 18.88 -14.14 -3.15
N ALA A 143 19.50 -14.35 -1.98
CA ALA A 143 20.49 -15.41 -1.80
C ALA A 143 19.91 -16.81 -2.10
N VAL A 144 18.62 -17.04 -1.80
CA VAL A 144 17.91 -18.29 -2.14
C VAL A 144 17.77 -18.46 -3.65
N GLU A 145 17.41 -17.41 -4.39
CA GLU A 145 17.29 -17.41 -5.85
C GLU A 145 18.66 -17.62 -6.53
N GLU A 146 19.71 -16.99 -6.01
CA GLU A 146 21.08 -17.18 -6.52
C GLU A 146 21.56 -18.63 -6.41
N GLN A 147 21.02 -19.39 -5.43
CA GLN A 147 21.29 -20.81 -5.24
C GLN A 147 20.34 -21.73 -6.04
N GLY A 148 19.49 -21.17 -6.91
CA GLY A 148 18.52 -21.90 -7.72
C GLY A 148 17.19 -22.20 -7.02
N GLY A 149 16.97 -21.63 -5.84
CA GLY A 149 15.67 -21.61 -5.18
C GLY A 149 14.69 -20.64 -5.85
N ARG A 150 13.48 -20.55 -5.30
CA ARG A 150 12.44 -19.62 -5.76
C ARG A 150 11.79 -18.97 -4.55
N ALA A 151 11.64 -17.66 -4.57
CA ALA A 151 11.08 -16.88 -3.47
C ALA A 151 9.88 -16.05 -3.93
N SER A 152 8.81 -16.12 -3.13
CA SER A 152 7.67 -15.21 -3.22
C SER A 152 7.69 -14.26 -2.02
N VAL A 153 7.82 -12.96 -2.26
CA VAL A 153 7.92 -11.93 -1.21
C VAL A 153 6.81 -10.90 -1.37
N LEU A 154 5.90 -10.84 -0.41
CA LEU A 154 4.69 -10.04 -0.49
C LEU A 154 4.65 -8.98 0.59
N ARG A 155 4.64 -7.70 0.17
CA ARG A 155 4.40 -6.54 1.03
C ARG A 155 5.37 -6.40 2.21
N VAL A 156 6.55 -7.03 2.13
CA VAL A 156 7.63 -6.85 3.11
C VAL A 156 8.11 -5.39 3.07
N PRO A 157 8.22 -4.70 4.21
CA PRO A 157 8.69 -3.31 4.21
C PRO A 157 10.09 -3.14 3.60
N VAL A 158 10.34 -1.99 2.98
CA VAL A 158 11.66 -1.60 2.42
C VAL A 158 12.08 -2.48 1.22
N THR A 159 11.11 -2.80 0.37
CA THR A 159 11.28 -3.59 -0.85
C THR A 159 10.86 -2.84 -2.11
N PHE A 160 10.85 -1.49 -2.08
CA PHE A 160 10.57 -0.67 -3.25
C PHE A 160 11.83 0.06 -3.77
N PRO A 161 12.16 -0.04 -5.07
CA PRO A 161 11.57 -0.94 -6.06
C PRO A 161 11.81 -2.42 -5.73
N PRO A 162 10.98 -3.34 -6.27
CA PRO A 162 11.08 -4.77 -6.02
C PRO A 162 12.39 -5.35 -6.56
N GLU A 163 12.95 -6.31 -5.83
CA GLU A 163 14.09 -7.10 -6.29
C GLU A 163 13.66 -8.08 -7.40
N PRO A 164 14.52 -8.35 -8.40
CA PRO A 164 14.19 -9.20 -9.55
C PRO A 164 14.25 -10.69 -9.19
N ILE A 165 13.37 -11.13 -8.29
CA ILE A 165 13.19 -12.53 -7.87
C ILE A 165 11.95 -13.16 -8.54
N HIS A 166 11.72 -14.46 -8.32
CA HIS A 166 10.59 -15.22 -8.88
C HIS A 166 9.27 -14.48 -8.78
N ARG A 167 8.85 -14.08 -7.56
CA ARG A 167 7.68 -13.21 -7.35
C ARG A 167 7.91 -12.23 -6.20
N MET A 168 7.69 -10.95 -6.44
CA MET A 168 7.69 -9.92 -5.41
C MET A 168 6.58 -8.91 -5.65
N MET A 169 5.83 -8.59 -4.61
CA MET A 169 4.99 -7.39 -4.56
C MET A 169 5.58 -6.45 -3.52
N ALA A 170 6.02 -5.25 -3.95
CA ALA A 170 6.72 -4.31 -3.07
C ALA A 170 5.83 -3.85 -1.90
N GLY A 171 6.45 -3.69 -0.74
CA GLY A 171 5.82 -3.21 0.49
C GLY A 171 6.07 -1.73 0.77
N MET A 172 6.32 -1.41 2.04
CA MET A 172 6.63 -0.04 2.49
C MET A 172 7.72 0.61 1.63
N GLY A 173 7.45 1.83 1.16
CA GLY A 173 8.32 2.59 0.25
C GLY A 173 7.68 2.89 -1.10
N VAL A 174 6.69 2.09 -1.52
CA VAL A 174 5.85 2.40 -2.70
C VAL A 174 5.04 3.68 -2.40
N PRO A 175 5.16 4.75 -3.21
CA PRO A 175 4.40 5.99 -3.03
C PRO A 175 2.97 5.86 -3.59
N ASP A 176 2.12 6.84 -3.29
CA ASP A 176 0.92 7.08 -4.12
C ASP A 176 1.31 7.75 -5.44
N LEU A 177 0.32 7.92 -6.33
CA LEU A 177 0.49 8.53 -7.65
C LEU A 177 0.96 10.00 -7.57
N LEU A 178 0.79 10.67 -6.42
CA LEU A 178 1.30 12.03 -6.20
C LEU A 178 2.78 12.05 -5.78
N GLY A 179 3.38 10.88 -5.57
CA GLY A 179 4.73 10.73 -5.05
C GLY A 179 4.82 10.86 -3.52
N THR A 180 3.69 10.90 -2.81
CA THR A 180 3.64 11.00 -1.35
C THR A 180 3.49 9.64 -0.68
N GLN A 181 3.52 9.62 0.66
CA GLN A 181 3.38 8.40 1.46
C GLN A 181 1.97 8.32 2.08
N GLY A 182 0.94 8.51 1.25
CA GLY A 182 -0.46 8.32 1.66
C GLY A 182 -1.23 9.63 1.80
N SER A 183 -1.01 10.61 0.91
CA SER A 183 -1.82 11.83 0.95
C SER A 183 -3.21 11.58 0.39
N TYR A 184 -4.22 11.83 1.22
CA TYR A 184 -5.63 11.72 0.86
C TYR A 184 -6.23 13.09 0.54
N THR A 185 -7.41 13.12 -0.08
CA THR A 185 -8.13 14.38 -0.38
C THR A 185 -9.46 14.40 0.35
N PHE A 186 -9.74 15.51 1.05
CA PHE A 186 -10.98 15.70 1.79
C PHE A 186 -11.77 16.88 1.22
N TYR A 187 -13.00 16.63 0.79
CA TYR A 187 -13.87 17.63 0.22
C TYR A 187 -14.92 18.04 1.24
N SER A 188 -15.06 19.35 1.48
CA SER A 188 -16.02 19.88 2.46
C SER A 188 -16.55 21.24 2.02
N ILE A 189 -17.80 21.55 2.37
CA ILE A 189 -18.37 22.89 2.16
C ILE A 189 -17.75 23.92 3.12
N ARG A 190 -17.32 23.47 4.31
CA ARG A 190 -16.67 24.31 5.31
C ARG A 190 -15.22 24.62 4.88
N PRO A 191 -14.73 25.84 5.10
CA PRO A 191 -13.33 26.15 4.84
C PRO A 191 -12.42 25.32 5.75
N ALA A 192 -11.29 24.88 5.19
CA ALA A 192 -10.20 24.25 5.94
C ALA A 192 -9.76 25.15 7.10
N THR A 193 -9.54 24.58 8.27
CA THR A 193 -8.90 25.30 9.38
C THR A 193 -7.39 25.27 9.20
N ALA A 194 -6.68 26.33 9.62
CA ALA A 194 -5.24 26.48 9.42
C ALA A 194 -4.37 25.39 10.12
N SER A 195 -4.99 24.50 10.88
CA SER A 195 -4.39 23.35 11.58
C SER A 195 -4.15 22.13 10.68
N GLU A 196 -4.76 22.06 9.49
CA GLU A 196 -4.73 20.88 8.59
C GLU A 196 -3.40 20.71 7.82
N ALA A 197 -2.29 21.10 8.45
CA ALA A 197 -0.96 21.11 7.84
C ALA A 197 -0.16 19.85 8.22
N SER A 198 -0.51 18.71 7.61
CA SER A 198 0.37 17.56 7.34
C SER A 198 -0.46 16.36 6.84
N GLY A 199 -0.33 15.97 5.58
CA GLY A 199 -0.90 14.72 5.04
C GLY A 199 -2.24 14.82 4.30
N ALA A 200 -3.09 15.79 4.65
CA ALA A 200 -4.41 15.99 4.05
C ALA A 200 -4.43 17.07 2.96
N ARG A 201 -5.15 16.84 1.85
CA ARG A 201 -5.49 17.87 0.86
C ARG A 201 -6.96 18.26 1.01
N THR A 202 -7.24 19.42 1.60
CA THR A 202 -8.63 19.85 1.79
C THR A 202 -9.12 20.73 0.63
N VAL A 203 -10.24 20.34 0.02
CA VAL A 203 -10.87 21.05 -1.10
C VAL A 203 -12.23 21.58 -0.68
N ARG A 204 -12.42 22.90 -0.84
CA ARG A 204 -13.68 23.55 -0.51
C ARG A 204 -14.72 23.37 -1.62
N LEU A 205 -15.83 22.72 -1.30
CA LEU A 205 -16.98 22.54 -2.18
C LEU A 205 -17.86 23.80 -2.24
N ARG A 206 -18.44 24.05 -3.42
CA ARG A 206 -19.32 25.20 -3.68
C ARG A 206 -20.60 24.72 -4.39
N PRO A 207 -21.65 24.34 -3.65
CA PRO A 207 -22.91 23.94 -4.26
C PRO A 207 -23.60 25.12 -4.96
N ASN A 208 -24.21 24.86 -6.10
CA ASN A 208 -25.09 25.81 -6.77
C ASN A 208 -26.49 25.83 -6.11
N ARG A 209 -27.43 26.60 -6.67
CA ARG A 209 -28.80 26.73 -6.13
C ARG A 209 -29.60 25.42 -6.10
N GLN A 210 -29.23 24.44 -6.91
CA GLN A 210 -29.86 23.12 -6.98
C GLN A 210 -29.11 22.07 -6.15
N GLY A 211 -28.08 22.49 -5.40
CA GLY A 211 -27.22 21.58 -4.62
C GLY A 211 -26.12 20.93 -5.45
N ARG A 212 -26.12 21.03 -6.78
CA ARG A 212 -25.08 20.44 -7.62
C ARG A 212 -23.72 21.10 -7.39
N ILE A 213 -22.70 20.29 -7.24
CA ILE A 213 -21.31 20.70 -6.98
C ILE A 213 -20.45 20.23 -8.14
N GLU A 214 -19.75 21.16 -8.78
CA GLU A 214 -18.67 20.86 -9.74
C GLU A 214 -17.33 21.11 -9.04
N THR A 215 -16.43 20.14 -9.11
CA THR A 215 -15.08 20.21 -8.56
C THR A 215 -14.17 19.30 -9.38
N VAL A 216 -12.90 19.20 -8.99
CA VAL A 216 -11.92 18.31 -9.62
C VAL A 216 -11.23 17.47 -8.57
N LEU A 217 -10.77 16.29 -8.96
CA LEU A 217 -9.70 15.57 -8.28
C LEU A 217 -8.38 15.91 -8.96
N GLU A 218 -7.46 16.48 -8.19
CA GLU A 218 -6.12 16.83 -8.66
C GLU A 218 -5.18 15.63 -8.53
N GLY A 219 -4.61 15.19 -9.65
CA GLY A 219 -3.66 14.09 -9.76
C GLY A 219 -2.20 14.54 -9.78
N PRO A 220 -1.30 13.74 -10.39
CA PRO A 220 0.12 14.05 -10.46
C PRO A 220 0.40 15.31 -11.30
N ARG A 221 1.62 15.85 -11.15
CA ARG A 221 2.11 16.94 -12.00
C ARG A 221 2.21 16.50 -13.45
N HIS A 222 2.00 17.44 -14.38
CA HIS A 222 2.14 17.16 -15.79
C HIS A 222 3.56 16.66 -16.11
N PRO A 223 3.73 15.46 -16.69
CA PRO A 223 5.05 14.83 -16.85
C PRO A 223 5.95 15.58 -17.83
N LEU A 224 5.39 16.11 -18.92
CA LEU A 224 6.13 16.85 -19.94
C LEU A 224 6.11 18.38 -19.77
N ARG A 225 5.25 18.93 -18.90
CA ARG A 225 5.12 20.38 -18.69
C ARG A 225 4.94 20.69 -17.21
N PRO A 226 5.94 20.45 -16.35
CA PRO A 226 5.79 20.56 -14.90
C PRO A 226 5.30 21.94 -14.41
N ALA A 227 5.54 22.99 -15.20
CA ALA A 227 5.07 24.36 -14.93
C ALA A 227 3.54 24.55 -15.05
N GLU A 228 2.82 23.66 -15.75
CA GLU A 228 1.35 23.73 -15.86
C GLU A 228 0.63 23.24 -14.58
N GLY A 229 1.36 22.64 -13.64
CA GLY A 229 0.83 22.20 -12.36
C GLY A 229 0.27 20.78 -12.37
N ALA A 230 -0.68 20.52 -11.46
CA ALA A 230 -1.32 19.21 -11.30
C ALA A 230 -2.34 18.96 -12.42
N MET A 231 -2.30 17.77 -13.00
CA MET A 231 -3.35 17.26 -13.87
C MET A 231 -4.64 17.03 -13.07
N LYS A 232 -5.78 17.03 -13.74
CA LYS A 232 -7.09 17.03 -13.10
C LYS A 232 -8.04 16.07 -13.78
N THR A 233 -8.93 15.47 -13.00
CA THR A 233 -10.11 14.76 -13.49
C THR A 233 -11.35 15.39 -12.89
N GLU A 234 -12.40 15.56 -13.69
CA GLU A 234 -13.62 16.25 -13.27
C GLU A 234 -14.42 15.39 -12.28
N MET A 235 -15.01 16.05 -11.28
CA MET A 235 -15.88 15.41 -10.30
C MET A 235 -17.15 16.24 -10.08
N VAL A 236 -18.31 15.60 -10.22
CA VAL A 236 -19.62 16.22 -10.03
C VAL A 236 -20.37 15.47 -8.94
N LEU A 237 -20.95 16.21 -7.99
CA LEU A 237 -21.81 15.66 -6.95
C LEU A 237 -23.20 16.28 -7.07
N GLU A 238 -24.23 15.46 -6.96
CA GLU A 238 -25.64 15.85 -7.05
C GLU A 238 -26.47 15.20 -5.93
N PRO A 239 -27.47 15.89 -5.37
CA PRO A 239 -28.37 15.27 -4.39
C PRO A 239 -29.17 14.12 -5.03
N ASP A 240 -29.24 12.97 -4.35
CA ASP A 240 -30.05 11.82 -4.77
C ASP A 240 -30.79 11.19 -3.57
N GLY A 241 -31.86 11.85 -3.13
CA GLY A 241 -32.59 11.42 -1.93
C GLY A 241 -31.74 11.58 -0.66
N GLN A 242 -31.40 10.47 -0.01
CA GLN A 242 -30.47 10.44 1.13
C GLN A 242 -29.01 10.19 0.71
N GLU A 243 -28.79 9.80 -0.55
CA GLU A 243 -27.50 9.50 -1.13
C GLU A 243 -26.95 10.71 -1.92
N VAL A 244 -25.70 10.58 -2.35
CA VAL A 244 -25.06 11.51 -3.26
C VAL A 244 -24.75 10.78 -4.56
N ARG A 245 -25.31 11.26 -5.68
CA ARG A 245 -24.89 10.82 -7.00
C ARG A 245 -23.57 11.50 -7.34
N LEU A 246 -22.56 10.71 -7.67
CA LEU A 246 -21.21 11.15 -7.93
C LEU A 246 -20.77 10.69 -9.32
N ALA A 247 -20.28 11.62 -10.13
CA ALA A 247 -19.55 11.34 -11.34
C ALA A 247 -18.08 11.74 -11.14
N LEU A 248 -17.14 10.83 -11.35
CA LEU A 248 -15.69 11.06 -11.27
C LEU A 248 -15.05 10.50 -12.53
N GLY A 249 -14.56 11.39 -13.39
CA GLY A 249 -14.19 11.04 -14.76
C GLY A 249 -15.36 10.36 -15.49
N ASP A 250 -15.12 9.17 -16.02
CA ASP A 250 -16.11 8.37 -16.75
C ASP A 250 -16.97 7.47 -15.83
N THR A 251 -16.67 7.42 -14.53
CA THR A 251 -17.41 6.57 -13.58
C THR A 251 -18.55 7.35 -12.93
N GLN A 252 -19.74 6.74 -12.87
CA GLN A 252 -20.89 7.25 -12.14
C GLN A 252 -21.34 6.24 -11.08
N LEU A 253 -21.62 6.71 -9.86
CA LEU A 253 -22.17 5.91 -8.77
C LEU A 253 -23.09 6.75 -7.89
N SER A 254 -23.89 6.08 -7.05
CA SER A 254 -24.54 6.69 -5.90
C SER A 254 -23.90 6.16 -4.62
N LEU A 255 -23.71 7.02 -3.63
CA LEU A 255 -23.04 6.68 -2.38
C LEU A 255 -23.89 7.16 -1.19
N GLY A 256 -24.20 6.26 -0.27
CA GLY A 256 -24.88 6.57 0.98
C GLY A 256 -23.96 7.12 2.05
N GLU A 257 -24.53 7.85 3.01
CA GLU A 257 -23.76 8.36 4.14
C GLU A 257 -23.17 7.22 4.97
N GLY A 258 -21.87 7.31 5.26
CA GLY A 258 -21.13 6.31 6.00
C GLY A 258 -20.68 5.11 5.15
N GLU A 259 -20.81 5.19 3.81
CA GLU A 259 -20.46 4.10 2.90
C GLU A 259 -19.15 4.37 2.14
N TRP A 260 -18.41 3.28 1.91
CA TRP A 260 -17.27 3.25 1.00
C TRP A 260 -17.72 2.85 -0.41
N SER A 261 -17.15 3.47 -1.44
CA SER A 261 -17.28 2.99 -2.81
C SER A 261 -16.46 1.73 -3.06
N ASP A 262 -16.78 1.03 -4.15
CA ASP A 262 -15.84 0.14 -4.82
C ASP A 262 -14.65 0.94 -5.41
N TRP A 263 -13.67 0.23 -5.96
CA TRP A 263 -12.55 0.86 -6.66
C TRP A 263 -13.00 1.63 -7.90
N ILE A 264 -12.52 2.87 -8.02
CA ILE A 264 -12.76 3.73 -9.18
C ILE A 264 -11.41 3.97 -9.86
N ARG A 265 -11.33 3.64 -11.15
CA ARG A 265 -10.21 4.06 -12.01
C ARG A 265 -10.38 5.52 -12.41
N VAL A 266 -9.31 6.30 -12.26
CA VAL A 266 -9.25 7.70 -12.62
C VAL A 266 -8.13 7.94 -13.61
N GLU A 267 -8.43 8.70 -14.65
CA GLU A 267 -7.50 9.06 -15.72
C GLU A 267 -7.13 10.54 -15.65
N PHE A 268 -5.84 10.81 -15.80
CA PHE A 268 -5.27 12.16 -15.86
C PHE A 268 -4.62 12.39 -17.24
N PRO A 269 -5.39 12.90 -18.22
CA PRO A 269 -4.89 13.11 -19.58
C PRO A 269 -3.86 14.25 -19.63
N TYR A 270 -2.79 14.08 -20.42
CA TYR A 270 -1.75 15.11 -20.59
C TYR A 270 -1.28 15.37 -22.02
N PHE A 271 -1.45 14.43 -22.95
CA PHE A 271 -1.08 14.69 -24.35
C PHE A 271 -1.81 13.77 -25.32
N GLY A 272 -2.78 14.31 -26.06
CA GLY A 272 -3.55 13.52 -27.03
C GLY A 272 -4.22 12.32 -26.34
N PRO A 273 -3.98 11.06 -26.78
CA PRO A 273 -4.50 9.87 -26.12
C PRO A 273 -3.73 9.45 -24.86
N ALA A 274 -2.63 10.13 -24.50
CA ALA A 274 -1.81 9.76 -23.35
C ALA A 274 -2.40 10.30 -22.04
N SER A 275 -2.58 9.39 -21.07
CA SER A 275 -3.00 9.66 -19.70
C SER A 275 -2.11 8.95 -18.70
N VAL A 276 -2.21 9.39 -17.44
CA VAL A 276 -1.73 8.62 -16.29
C VAL A 276 -2.95 8.12 -15.54
N SER A 277 -2.99 6.81 -15.29
CA SER A 277 -4.08 6.16 -14.58
C SER A 277 -3.75 5.96 -13.10
N GLY A 278 -4.78 5.95 -12.27
CA GLY A 278 -4.72 5.60 -10.87
C GLY A 278 -6.04 5.03 -10.38
N ILE A 279 -6.06 4.50 -9.16
CA ILE A 279 -7.29 3.99 -8.53
C ILE A 279 -7.54 4.64 -7.18
N VAL A 280 -8.80 4.91 -6.87
CA VAL A 280 -9.24 5.52 -5.61
C VAL A 280 -10.45 4.80 -5.05
N ARG A 281 -10.65 4.94 -3.74
CA ARG A 281 -11.93 4.68 -3.08
C ARG A 281 -12.44 5.97 -2.45
N LEU A 282 -13.76 6.10 -2.42
CA LEU A 282 -14.46 7.23 -1.86
C LEU A 282 -15.16 6.80 -0.58
N TYR A 283 -15.27 7.69 0.40
CA TYR A 283 -16.09 7.51 1.59
C TYR A 283 -16.94 8.75 1.84
N LEU A 284 -18.27 8.59 1.80
CA LEU A 284 -19.17 9.70 2.07
C LEU A 284 -19.32 9.87 3.59
N VAL A 285 -18.74 10.92 4.14
CA VAL A 285 -18.78 11.20 5.58
C VAL A 285 -20.11 11.82 5.99
N SER A 286 -20.68 12.69 5.16
CA SER A 286 -22.03 13.21 5.33
C SER A 286 -22.65 13.63 4.00
N SER A 287 -23.96 13.43 3.87
CA SER A 287 -24.76 13.80 2.70
C SER A 287 -25.20 15.28 2.74
N TYR A 288 -26.04 15.68 1.79
CA TYR A 288 -26.61 17.03 1.72
C TYR A 288 -27.41 17.39 2.99
N PRO A 289 -27.40 18.67 3.42
CA PRO A 289 -26.80 19.83 2.76
C PRO A 289 -25.31 20.06 3.10
N GLU A 290 -24.72 19.28 4.01
CA GLU A 290 -23.33 19.44 4.46
C GLU A 290 -22.45 18.32 3.90
N VAL A 291 -22.28 18.29 2.57
CA VAL A 291 -21.50 17.23 1.91
C VAL A 291 -20.05 17.23 2.40
N ARG A 292 -19.61 16.08 2.91
CA ARG A 292 -18.21 15.78 3.25
C ARG A 292 -17.82 14.45 2.61
N LEU A 293 -16.77 14.47 1.80
CA LEU A 293 -16.31 13.32 1.03
C LEU A 293 -14.82 13.12 1.24
N TYR A 294 -14.44 11.92 1.68
CA TYR A 294 -13.06 11.47 1.71
C TYR A 294 -12.73 10.73 0.41
N VAL A 295 -11.56 11.01 -0.15
CA VAL A 295 -10.97 10.28 -1.28
C VAL A 295 -9.64 9.72 -0.81
N SER A 296 -9.47 8.40 -0.93
CA SER A 296 -8.23 7.72 -0.56
C SER A 296 -7.02 8.31 -1.28
N PRO A 297 -5.79 8.05 -0.78
CA PRO A 297 -4.60 8.28 -1.60
C PRO A 297 -4.78 7.65 -2.98
N ILE A 298 -4.35 8.37 -4.02
CA ILE A 298 -4.47 7.92 -5.40
C ILE A 298 -3.46 6.80 -5.59
N GLN A 299 -3.92 5.57 -5.59
CA GLN A 299 -3.06 4.41 -5.79
C GLN A 299 -2.58 4.41 -7.25
N ILE A 300 -1.34 3.98 -7.48
CA ILE A 300 -0.86 3.68 -8.83
C ILE A 300 -1.71 2.53 -9.38
N ASP A 301 -2.18 2.62 -10.64
CA ASP A 301 -2.93 1.52 -11.25
C ASP A 301 -2.03 0.27 -11.37
N PRO A 302 -2.39 -0.86 -10.76
CA PRO A 302 -1.58 -2.08 -10.81
C PRO A 302 -1.49 -2.74 -12.19
N VAL A 303 -2.37 -2.39 -13.14
CA VAL A 303 -2.37 -2.94 -14.51
C VAL A 303 -1.39 -2.17 -15.41
N GLU A 304 -1.35 -0.85 -15.29
CA GLU A 304 -0.43 0.00 -16.06
C GLU A 304 0.39 0.89 -15.12
N PRO A 305 1.28 0.30 -14.29
CA PRO A 305 1.92 1.04 -13.22
C PRO A 305 3.01 1.97 -13.76
N VAL A 306 2.97 3.23 -13.34
CA VAL A 306 4.00 4.24 -13.69
C VAL A 306 5.35 4.04 -12.98
N VAL A 307 5.41 3.12 -12.02
CA VAL A 307 6.61 2.73 -11.27
C VAL A 307 6.60 1.21 -11.04
N PRO A 308 7.76 0.55 -10.86
CA PRO A 308 7.79 -0.91 -10.69
C PRO A 308 7.19 -1.34 -9.35
N LEU A 309 5.95 -1.85 -9.37
CA LEU A 309 5.26 -2.36 -8.17
C LEU A 309 5.65 -3.80 -7.83
N SER A 310 5.99 -4.60 -8.84
CA SER A 310 6.24 -6.03 -8.68
C SER A 310 7.42 -6.55 -9.50
N SER A 311 7.92 -7.72 -9.11
CA SER A 311 8.76 -8.60 -9.92
C SER A 311 8.04 -9.94 -10.12
N PRO A 312 7.96 -10.48 -11.35
CA PRO A 312 8.16 -9.77 -12.60
C PRO A 312 7.21 -8.56 -12.72
N PRO A 313 7.46 -7.61 -13.65
CA PRO A 313 6.62 -6.43 -13.80
C PRO A 313 5.14 -6.72 -14.03
N GLY A 314 4.80 -7.82 -14.72
CA GLY A 314 3.40 -8.23 -14.96
C GLY A 314 2.71 -8.90 -13.76
N TYR A 315 3.41 -9.16 -12.66
CA TYR A 315 2.81 -9.83 -11.51
C TYR A 315 1.74 -8.96 -10.82
N SER A 316 1.85 -7.64 -10.86
CA SER A 316 0.83 -6.74 -10.33
C SER A 316 -0.49 -6.86 -11.09
N GLU A 317 -0.45 -6.94 -12.43
CA GLU A 317 -1.62 -7.18 -13.28
C GLU A 317 -2.20 -8.58 -13.07
N GLU A 318 -1.35 -9.60 -12.97
CA GLU A 318 -1.78 -10.98 -12.70
C GLU A 318 -2.59 -11.08 -11.38
N LEU A 319 -2.19 -10.33 -10.35
CA LEU A 319 -2.96 -10.26 -9.10
C LEU A 319 -4.33 -9.59 -9.31
N VAL A 320 -4.43 -8.59 -10.18
CA VAL A 320 -5.71 -7.93 -10.50
C VAL A 320 -6.66 -8.90 -11.18
N GLU A 321 -6.19 -9.68 -12.14
CA GLU A 321 -7.02 -10.67 -12.85
C GLU A 321 -7.61 -11.71 -11.89
N ARG A 322 -6.91 -12.02 -10.80
CA ARG A 322 -7.28 -13.07 -9.85
C ARG A 322 -8.06 -12.56 -8.65
N LEU A 323 -7.73 -11.37 -8.15
CA LEU A 323 -8.19 -10.86 -6.86
C LEU A 323 -9.02 -9.57 -7.00
N GLY A 324 -9.04 -8.95 -8.18
CA GLY A 324 -9.55 -7.59 -8.37
C GLY A 324 -8.54 -6.52 -7.98
N LEU A 325 -8.96 -5.26 -8.05
CA LEU A 325 -8.12 -4.11 -7.68
C LEU A 325 -7.82 -4.10 -6.17
N TYR A 326 -6.66 -3.56 -5.80
CA TYR A 326 -6.13 -3.55 -4.44
C TYR A 326 -5.24 -2.33 -4.18
N HIS A 327 -4.97 -2.03 -2.91
CA HIS A 327 -4.08 -0.93 -2.53
C HIS A 327 -2.63 -1.20 -2.94
N THR A 328 -2.04 -0.32 -3.77
CA THR A 328 -0.66 -0.44 -4.26
C THR A 328 0.34 0.27 -3.37
N ILE A 329 -0.01 1.40 -2.75
CA ILE A 329 0.85 2.14 -1.81
C ILE A 329 1.31 1.22 -0.67
N GLY A 330 2.52 1.42 -0.16
CA GLY A 330 3.12 0.53 0.84
C GLY A 330 2.38 0.52 2.20
N MET A 331 1.80 1.66 2.58
CA MET A 331 1.04 1.85 3.83
C MET A 331 -0.28 2.57 3.52
N PRO A 332 -1.32 1.86 3.06
CA PRO A 332 -2.59 2.46 2.67
C PRO A 332 -3.44 2.95 3.85
N GLU A 333 -3.26 2.36 5.04
CA GLU A 333 -3.97 2.75 6.26
C GLU A 333 -3.38 4.04 6.84
N GLU A 334 -3.41 5.13 6.06
CA GLU A 334 -2.91 6.44 6.48
C GLU A 334 -3.66 6.91 7.74
N THR A 335 -2.93 7.52 8.68
CA THR A 335 -3.44 7.81 10.03
C THR A 335 -3.92 9.25 10.19
N TRP A 336 -3.66 10.11 9.22
CA TRP A 336 -3.99 11.52 9.31
C TRP A 336 -5.48 11.77 9.16
N SER A 337 -6.20 11.01 8.33
CA SER A 337 -7.66 11.16 8.26
C SER A 337 -8.36 10.90 9.58
N LEU A 338 -7.83 9.99 10.39
CA LEU A 338 -8.38 9.72 11.71
C LEU A 338 -7.95 10.79 12.73
N ASN A 339 -6.68 11.24 12.69
CA ASN A 339 -6.20 12.32 13.56
C ASN A 339 -6.92 13.65 13.32
N GLU A 340 -7.22 13.98 12.07
CA GLU A 340 -7.93 15.19 11.66
C GLU A 340 -9.46 15.06 11.81
N GLY A 341 -9.97 13.88 12.21
CA GLY A 341 -11.41 13.61 12.32
C GLY A 341 -12.14 13.65 10.97
N HIS A 342 -11.43 13.47 9.86
CA HIS A 342 -11.99 13.34 8.52
C HIS A 342 -12.64 11.96 8.33
N LEU A 343 -12.11 10.91 8.96
CA LEU A 343 -12.75 9.61 9.09
C LEU A 343 -13.09 9.32 10.55
N SER A 344 -14.19 8.58 10.76
CA SER A 344 -14.51 8.00 12.06
C SER A 344 -13.68 6.74 12.32
N ASP A 345 -13.56 6.33 13.58
CA ASP A 345 -12.92 5.07 13.99
C ASP A 345 -13.47 3.88 13.19
N ARG A 346 -14.79 3.83 12.98
CA ARG A 346 -15.44 2.81 12.15
C ARG A 346 -15.00 2.88 10.69
N ALA A 347 -15.06 4.05 10.06
CA ALA A 347 -14.68 4.19 8.66
C ALA A 347 -13.22 3.79 8.42
N TRP A 348 -12.34 4.19 9.33
CA TRP A 348 -10.92 3.85 9.27
C TRP A 348 -10.67 2.36 9.53
N LEU A 349 -11.33 1.74 10.51
CA LEU A 349 -11.24 0.29 10.74
C LEU A 349 -11.82 -0.52 9.57
N ASP A 350 -12.83 -0.01 8.85
CA ASP A 350 -13.34 -0.65 7.64
C ASP A 350 -12.32 -0.58 6.48
N MET A 351 -11.51 0.48 6.40
CA MET A 351 -10.33 0.53 5.52
C MET A 351 -9.30 -0.53 5.93
N VAL A 352 -8.95 -0.65 7.23
CA VAL A 352 -8.03 -1.69 7.72
C VAL A 352 -8.51 -3.09 7.35
N LYS A 353 -9.81 -3.38 7.54
CA LYS A 353 -10.40 -4.67 7.14
C LYS A 353 -10.25 -4.94 5.65
N THR A 354 -10.47 -3.92 4.82
CA THR A 354 -10.30 -4.05 3.36
C THR A 354 -8.85 -4.41 3.02
N VAL A 355 -7.88 -3.64 3.53
CA VAL A 355 -6.47 -3.88 3.22
C VAL A 355 -6.00 -5.23 3.76
N LEU A 356 -6.45 -5.62 4.96
CA LEU A 356 -6.15 -6.92 5.54
C LEU A 356 -6.65 -8.06 4.64
N ALA A 357 -7.89 -7.96 4.15
CA ALA A 357 -8.48 -8.95 3.25
C ALA A 357 -7.73 -9.03 1.91
N GLU A 358 -7.34 -7.90 1.32
CA GLU A 358 -6.52 -7.85 0.10
C GLU A 358 -5.16 -8.54 0.32
N ARG A 359 -4.46 -8.23 1.42
CA ARG A 359 -3.16 -8.85 1.75
C ARG A 359 -3.29 -10.34 2.03
N GLU A 360 -4.34 -10.75 2.72
CA GLU A 360 -4.63 -12.16 2.97
C GLU A 360 -4.90 -12.90 1.66
N ALA A 361 -5.68 -12.31 0.76
CA ALA A 361 -5.95 -12.88 -0.57
C ALA A 361 -4.68 -13.04 -1.39
N MET A 362 -3.80 -12.04 -1.43
CA MET A 362 -2.48 -12.13 -2.09
C MET A 362 -1.62 -13.24 -1.49
N PHE A 363 -1.54 -13.30 -0.15
CA PHE A 363 -0.77 -14.31 0.54
C PHE A 363 -1.26 -15.71 0.21
N PHE A 364 -2.57 -15.95 0.28
CA PHE A 364 -3.11 -17.28 0.00
C PHE A 364 -3.11 -17.63 -1.50
N ASP A 365 -3.14 -16.66 -2.41
CA ASP A 365 -2.89 -16.92 -3.83
C ASP A 365 -1.47 -17.47 -4.05
N ALA A 366 -0.46 -16.83 -3.45
CA ALA A 366 0.93 -17.32 -3.50
C ALA A 366 1.11 -18.63 -2.74
N PHE A 367 0.44 -18.79 -1.60
CA PHE A 367 0.46 -20.01 -0.80
C PHE A 367 -0.04 -21.22 -1.60
N ASP A 368 -1.10 -21.03 -2.38
CA ASP A 368 -1.81 -22.11 -3.09
C ASP A 368 -1.10 -22.55 -4.37
N ARG A 369 -0.29 -21.67 -4.96
CA ARG A 369 0.57 -22.01 -6.11
C ARG A 369 1.63 -23.04 -5.77
N ARG A 370 2.13 -23.03 -4.53
CA ARG A 370 3.24 -23.88 -4.05
C ARG A 370 4.46 -23.89 -4.99
N ASP A 371 4.70 -22.80 -5.70
CA ASP A 371 5.77 -22.67 -6.70
C ASP A 371 7.07 -22.07 -6.13
N SER A 372 7.09 -21.75 -4.83
CA SER A 372 8.19 -21.04 -4.17
C SER A 372 8.70 -21.83 -2.97
N HIS A 373 10.02 -21.99 -2.87
CA HIS A 373 10.72 -22.61 -1.73
C HIS A 373 10.66 -21.73 -0.48
N VAL A 374 10.62 -20.40 -0.67
CA VAL A 374 10.43 -19.42 0.39
C VAL A 374 9.21 -18.57 0.06
N LEU A 375 8.27 -18.47 1.00
CA LEU A 375 7.12 -17.56 0.92
C LEU A 375 7.16 -16.63 2.13
N VAL A 376 7.30 -15.33 1.88
CA VAL A 376 7.29 -14.29 2.92
C VAL A 376 6.14 -13.34 2.67
N SER A 377 5.33 -13.08 3.69
CA SER A 377 4.31 -12.02 3.65
C SER A 377 4.26 -11.25 4.96
N VAL A 378 4.10 -9.92 4.87
CA VAL A 378 4.00 -9.05 6.04
C VAL A 378 2.67 -8.30 6.08
N PHE A 379 1.98 -8.47 7.20
CA PHE A 379 0.78 -7.74 7.60
C PHE A 379 1.20 -6.60 8.54
N VAL A 380 0.87 -5.37 8.19
CA VAL A 380 1.22 -4.19 9.00
C VAL A 380 0.09 -3.75 9.91
N GLN A 381 -1.08 -4.38 9.84
CA GLN A 381 -2.30 -3.89 10.47
C GLN A 381 -2.22 -3.89 12.00
N THR A 382 -1.50 -4.83 12.62
CA THR A 382 -1.26 -4.83 14.06
C THR A 382 -0.54 -3.56 14.52
N ASP A 383 0.47 -3.10 13.78
CA ASP A 383 1.15 -1.81 14.00
C ASP A 383 0.18 -0.64 13.81
N ARG A 384 -0.49 -0.57 12.65
CA ARG A 384 -1.36 0.57 12.30
C ARG A 384 -2.49 0.77 13.30
N VAL A 385 -3.16 -0.30 13.68
CA VAL A 385 -4.26 -0.25 14.65
C VAL A 385 -3.72 0.10 16.04
N SER A 386 -2.58 -0.46 16.46
CA SER A 386 -1.99 -0.15 17.76
C SER A 386 -1.60 1.34 17.86
N HIS A 387 -1.05 1.92 16.80
CA HIS A 387 -0.73 3.35 16.74
C HIS A 387 -1.94 4.25 17.00
N MET A 388 -3.12 3.89 16.49
CA MET A 388 -4.32 4.73 16.57
C MET A 388 -5.17 4.47 17.80
N PHE A 389 -5.14 3.23 18.30
CA PHE A 389 -6.08 2.75 19.30
C PHE A 389 -5.44 2.37 20.63
N TYR A 390 -4.15 2.65 20.85
CA TYR A 390 -3.57 2.51 22.19
C TYR A 390 -4.31 3.37 23.24
N ARG A 391 -4.91 4.49 22.79
CA ARG A 391 -5.84 5.31 23.57
C ARG A 391 -7.00 4.52 24.20
N GLY A 392 -7.39 3.39 23.61
CA GLY A 392 -8.44 2.53 24.13
C GLY A 392 -8.01 1.71 25.34
N ILE A 393 -6.73 1.36 25.47
CA ILE A 393 -6.26 0.44 26.52
C ILE A 393 -5.36 1.10 27.57
N ASP A 394 -4.73 2.23 27.25
CA ASP A 394 -3.91 2.99 28.19
C ASP A 394 -4.75 4.06 28.91
N GLU A 395 -5.03 3.81 30.19
CA GLU A 395 -5.77 4.74 31.07
C GLU A 395 -5.07 6.09 31.27
N GLN A 396 -3.76 6.19 30.98
CA GLN A 396 -2.99 7.44 31.07
C GLN A 396 -2.99 8.24 29.77
N HIS A 397 -3.54 7.67 28.68
CA HIS A 397 -3.52 8.33 27.38
C HIS A 397 -4.42 9.59 27.40
N PRO A 398 -3.98 10.75 26.86
CA PRO A 398 -4.76 12.00 26.90
C PRO A 398 -6.13 11.93 26.22
N LEU A 399 -6.28 11.02 25.24
CA LEU A 399 -7.53 10.74 24.53
C LEU A 399 -8.26 9.49 25.04
N HIS A 400 -7.92 8.98 26.23
CA HIS A 400 -8.59 7.81 26.78
C HIS A 400 -10.05 8.13 27.14
N ASP A 401 -10.97 7.34 26.59
CA ASP A 401 -12.39 7.37 26.96
C ASP A 401 -12.86 5.95 27.36
N PRO A 402 -13.17 5.71 28.65
CA PRO A 402 -13.66 4.40 29.10
C PRO A 402 -15.05 4.06 28.56
N GLY A 403 -15.76 4.99 27.91
CA GLY A 403 -17.01 4.76 27.20
C GLY A 403 -16.82 4.22 25.78
N ASP A 404 -15.68 4.45 25.14
CA ASP A 404 -15.43 4.09 23.74
C ASP A 404 -15.08 2.59 23.56
N ALA A 405 -16.12 1.77 23.38
CA ALA A 405 -15.96 0.32 23.20
C ALA A 405 -15.16 -0.02 21.94
N GLN A 406 -15.32 0.76 20.88
CA GLN A 406 -14.63 0.52 19.62
C GLN A 406 -13.13 0.68 19.80
N ALA A 407 -12.69 1.75 20.47
CA ALA A 407 -11.27 1.95 20.73
C ALA A 407 -10.69 0.91 21.68
N ARG A 408 -11.42 0.53 22.73
CA ARG A 408 -10.97 -0.52 23.70
C ARG A 408 -10.72 -1.86 23.02
N ASP A 409 -11.59 -2.25 22.08
CA ASP A 409 -11.54 -3.58 21.47
C ASP A 409 -10.68 -3.64 20.21
N ALA A 410 -10.32 -2.51 19.60
CA ALA A 410 -9.64 -2.46 18.30
C ALA A 410 -8.30 -3.23 18.26
N ILE A 411 -7.43 -3.05 19.26
CA ILE A 411 -6.13 -3.76 19.29
C ILE A 411 -6.34 -5.26 19.49
N ARG A 412 -7.25 -5.66 20.38
CA ARG A 412 -7.57 -7.07 20.57
C ARG A 412 -8.14 -7.69 19.29
N TRP A 413 -9.04 -6.98 18.60
CA TRP A 413 -9.62 -7.42 17.34
C TRP A 413 -8.55 -7.73 16.29
N ILE A 414 -7.60 -6.82 16.05
CA ILE A 414 -6.59 -7.07 15.00
C ILE A 414 -5.61 -8.19 15.37
N TYR A 415 -5.33 -8.41 16.65
CA TYR A 415 -4.54 -9.57 17.09
C TYR A 415 -5.31 -10.88 16.89
N THR A 416 -6.62 -10.89 17.13
CA THR A 416 -7.49 -12.05 16.82
C THR A 416 -7.52 -12.34 15.32
N GLU A 417 -7.52 -11.32 14.46
CA GLU A 417 -7.39 -11.52 13.01
C GLU A 417 -6.02 -12.09 12.62
N ALA A 418 -4.94 -11.63 13.25
CA ALA A 418 -3.60 -12.22 13.07
C ALA A 418 -3.57 -13.71 13.48
N ASP A 419 -4.21 -14.06 14.61
CA ASP A 419 -4.33 -15.46 15.07
C ASP A 419 -5.16 -16.29 14.08
N ARG A 420 -6.25 -15.75 13.54
CA ARG A 420 -7.07 -16.40 12.50
C ARG A 420 -6.27 -16.69 11.24
N ILE A 421 -5.48 -15.73 10.76
CA ILE A 421 -4.62 -15.91 9.58
C ILE A 421 -3.59 -17.01 9.86
N LEU A 422 -2.93 -16.97 11.03
CA LEU A 422 -1.97 -18.00 11.44
C LEU A 422 -2.62 -19.39 11.54
N ALA A 423 -3.81 -19.49 12.13
CA ALA A 423 -4.55 -20.74 12.21
C ALA A 423 -4.75 -21.35 10.82
N ARG A 424 -5.21 -20.53 9.87
CA ARG A 424 -5.44 -20.93 8.48
C ARG A 424 -4.15 -21.31 7.77
N VAL A 425 -3.01 -20.67 8.08
CA VAL A 425 -1.69 -21.09 7.57
C VAL A 425 -1.37 -22.49 8.08
N MET A 426 -1.39 -22.70 9.40
CA MET A 426 -1.04 -23.97 10.04
C MET A 426 -1.92 -25.14 9.58
N GLU A 427 -3.20 -24.89 9.32
CA GLU A 427 -4.15 -25.90 8.82
C GLU A 427 -3.87 -26.35 7.38
N ARG A 428 -3.26 -25.47 6.57
CA ARG A 428 -3.03 -25.70 5.14
C ARG A 428 -1.58 -26.09 4.80
N MET A 429 -0.68 -26.07 5.78
CA MET A 429 0.70 -26.52 5.61
C MET A 429 0.77 -28.01 5.30
N ALA A 430 1.64 -28.39 4.37
CA ALA A 430 2.02 -29.78 4.16
C ALA A 430 3.03 -30.24 5.24
N PRO A 431 3.20 -31.55 5.49
CA PRO A 431 4.17 -32.06 6.47
C PRO A 431 5.63 -31.62 6.23
N GLU A 432 5.98 -31.34 4.99
CA GLU A 432 7.31 -30.89 4.57
C GLU A 432 7.51 -29.38 4.71
N ASP A 433 6.42 -28.61 4.86
CA ASP A 433 6.48 -27.16 5.06
C ASP A 433 7.03 -26.82 6.47
N ARG A 434 7.61 -25.62 6.60
CA ARG A 434 8.21 -25.09 7.83
C ARG A 434 7.72 -23.69 8.11
#